data_AF-A0A2G2H4A3-F1
#
_entry.id   AF-A0A2G2H4A3-F1
#
_cell.length_a   1.000
_cell.length_b   1.000
_cell.length_c   1.000
_cell.angle_alpha   90.00
_cell.angle_beta   90.00
_cell.angle_gamma   90.00
#
_symmetry.space_group_name_H-M   'P 1'
#
loop_
_entity.id
_entity.type
_entity.pdbx_description
1 polymer ?
#
loop_
_entity_poly.entity_id
_entity_poly.type
_entity_poly.pdbx_seq_one_letter_code
_entity_poly.pdbx_strand_id
1 'polypeptide(L)'
;MNGILAIERNEVKLLSNSGISAGGTAYFRFNPGLRYHGLVVKYSGTLADYPELRVMANTETIRRVSFAEQDMMNQTDGLAAASGFLFIPFDSLGMRVREGEEETALNVGRPAGIAEMQPNEITSAELQIDIAESPTATPSLEIWATVSNALPGGAGLVRHIVKTNRPVQGAGEFDVQDLSHGKPNRAWLRRVFFKSEDMNQLEIYRENVKIFERTRAVNTINLSNGMRNQQSGWTLIDKCEDGYAGSKINTIGVADFRIRLGMTDAASNMPVITEWLGTLKA
;
A
#
# COMPACT_ATOMS: atom_id res chain seq x y z
N MET A 1 -3.71 -1.18 -34.97
CA MET A 1 -4.79 -1.77 -34.15
C MET A 1 -4.38 -1.73 -32.68
N ASN A 2 -4.42 -0.54 -32.06
CA ASN A 2 -4.25 -0.41 -30.61
C ASN A 2 -5.65 -0.53 -30.02
N GLY A 3 -5.99 -1.63 -29.35
CA GLY A 3 -7.33 -1.69 -28.73
C GLY A 3 -7.80 -2.99 -28.11
N ILE A 4 -7.19 -4.15 -28.42
CA ILE A 4 -7.67 -5.43 -27.84
C ILE A 4 -6.66 -6.04 -26.86
N LEU A 5 -5.35 -5.90 -27.11
CA LEU A 5 -4.32 -6.48 -26.25
C LEU A 5 -4.00 -5.66 -24.98
N ALA A 6 -4.45 -4.41 -24.86
CA ALA A 6 -4.20 -3.59 -23.66
C ALA A 6 -5.15 -3.92 -22.48
N ILE A 7 -6.20 -4.70 -22.72
CA ILE A 7 -7.28 -4.96 -21.74
C ILE A 7 -7.09 -6.29 -21.01
N GLU A 8 -6.43 -7.26 -21.65
CA GLU A 8 -6.29 -8.62 -21.15
C GLU A 8 -5.32 -8.68 -19.97
N ARG A 9 -5.77 -9.28 -18.88
CA ARG A 9 -4.95 -9.61 -17.71
C ARG A 9 -4.41 -11.02 -17.89
N ASN A 10 -3.09 -11.14 -17.85
CA ASN A 10 -2.37 -12.39 -17.95
C ASN A 10 -1.75 -12.74 -16.59
N GLU A 11 -1.64 -14.03 -16.31
CA GLU A 11 -0.95 -14.54 -15.13
C GLU A 11 0.45 -15.03 -15.51
N VAL A 12 1.48 -14.44 -14.90
CA VAL A 12 2.88 -14.77 -15.21
C VAL A 12 3.61 -15.12 -13.92
N LYS A 13 4.30 -16.26 -13.90
CA LYS A 13 5.18 -16.61 -12.79
C LYS A 13 6.44 -15.75 -12.84
N LEU A 14 6.75 -15.06 -11.76
CA LEU A 14 8.03 -14.37 -11.60
C LEU A 14 9.11 -15.39 -11.23
N LEU A 15 10.27 -15.26 -11.86
CA LEU A 15 11.42 -16.07 -11.53
C LEU A 15 12.14 -15.47 -10.32
N SER A 16 12.45 -16.31 -9.34
CA SER A 16 13.33 -15.91 -8.24
C SER A 16 14.74 -15.77 -8.77
N ASN A 17 15.41 -14.68 -8.40
CA ASN A 17 16.78 -14.45 -8.84
C ASN A 17 17.82 -14.94 -7.84
N SER A 18 17.50 -15.02 -6.55
CA SER A 18 18.38 -15.53 -5.47
C SER A 18 17.75 -15.33 -4.08
N GLY A 19 18.39 -15.88 -3.04
CA GLY A 19 18.26 -15.40 -1.66
C GLY A 19 17.16 -16.02 -0.79
N ILE A 20 16.56 -17.12 -1.25
CA ILE A 20 15.57 -17.87 -0.46
C ILE A 20 16.30 -18.77 0.56
N SER A 21 16.69 -18.20 1.69
CA SER A 21 17.31 -18.90 2.82
C SER A 21 16.96 -18.21 4.14
N ALA A 22 17.05 -18.93 5.25
CA ALA A 22 16.89 -18.33 6.58
C ALA A 22 17.89 -17.17 6.77
N GLY A 23 17.41 -16.05 7.30
CA GLY A 23 18.17 -14.81 7.47
C GLY A 23 18.55 -14.09 6.17
N GLY A 24 18.13 -14.61 5.01
CA GLY A 24 18.40 -14.02 3.70
C GLY A 24 17.31 -13.05 3.25
N THR A 25 17.60 -12.32 2.17
CA THR A 25 16.62 -11.53 1.42
C THR A 25 16.40 -12.19 0.06
N ALA A 26 15.16 -12.56 -0.24
CA ALA A 26 14.78 -13.07 -1.55
C ALA A 26 14.47 -11.92 -2.52
N TYR A 27 14.91 -12.06 -3.77
CA TYR A 27 14.74 -11.03 -4.82
C TYR A 27 13.98 -11.56 -6.03
N PHE A 28 12.92 -10.85 -6.40
CA PHE A 28 12.10 -11.13 -7.59
C PHE A 28 12.04 -9.90 -8.49
N ARG A 29 12.57 -10.00 -9.71
CA ARG A 29 12.56 -8.89 -10.66
C ARG A 29 11.28 -8.85 -11.48
N PHE A 30 10.81 -7.64 -11.74
CA PHE A 30 9.67 -7.42 -12.61
C PHE A 30 10.17 -7.24 -14.04
N ASN A 31 9.45 -7.84 -15.00
CA ASN A 31 9.77 -7.72 -16.41
C ASN A 31 9.31 -6.35 -16.90
N PRO A 32 10.18 -5.58 -17.59
CA PRO A 32 9.78 -4.30 -18.17
C PRO A 32 8.83 -4.51 -19.36
N GLY A 33 8.04 -3.48 -19.66
CA GLY A 33 7.02 -3.49 -20.70
C GLY A 33 5.64 -3.99 -20.25
N LEU A 34 5.48 -4.25 -18.95
CA LEU A 34 4.25 -4.76 -18.36
C LEU A 34 3.72 -3.82 -17.28
N ARG A 35 2.40 -3.82 -17.13
CA ARG A 35 1.68 -3.16 -16.06
C ARG A 35 1.22 -4.19 -15.05
N TYR A 36 1.64 -4.05 -13.81
CA TYR A 36 1.36 -4.98 -12.72
C TYR A 36 0.15 -4.55 -11.91
N HIS A 37 -0.85 -5.42 -11.83
CA HIS A 37 -2.10 -5.19 -11.08
C HIS A 37 -2.02 -5.73 -9.65
N GLY A 38 -1.33 -6.87 -9.48
CA GLY A 38 -1.08 -7.47 -8.18
C GLY A 38 -0.16 -8.68 -8.27
N LEU A 39 0.29 -9.15 -7.10
CA LEU A 39 1.14 -10.32 -6.96
C LEU A 39 0.50 -11.31 -5.98
N VAL A 40 0.55 -12.59 -6.29
CA VAL A 40 0.25 -13.69 -5.37
C VAL A 40 1.56 -14.33 -4.98
N VAL A 41 1.92 -14.20 -3.69
CA VAL A 41 3.12 -14.80 -3.11
C VAL A 41 2.71 -16.05 -2.36
N LYS A 42 3.12 -17.21 -2.85
CA LYS A 42 3.06 -18.45 -2.09
C LYS A 42 4.28 -18.54 -1.19
N TYR A 43 4.06 -18.85 0.08
CA TYR A 43 5.11 -18.93 1.09
C TYR A 43 4.94 -20.18 1.97
N SER A 44 6.05 -20.68 2.53
CA SER A 44 6.04 -21.70 3.59
C SER A 44 6.15 -21.07 4.98
N GLY A 45 5.77 -21.80 6.03
CA GLY A 45 5.83 -21.31 7.41
C GLY A 45 4.67 -20.35 7.74
N THR A 46 4.97 -19.31 8.49
CA THR A 46 4.00 -18.34 9.02
C THR A 46 4.29 -16.92 8.54
N LEU A 47 3.31 -16.01 8.65
CA LEU A 47 3.50 -14.60 8.28
C LEU A 47 4.62 -13.91 9.10
N ALA A 48 4.88 -14.37 10.33
CA ALA A 48 5.92 -13.82 11.19
C ALA A 48 7.34 -14.16 10.70
N ASP A 49 7.50 -15.20 9.87
CA ASP A 49 8.79 -15.59 9.28
C ASP A 49 9.27 -14.60 8.21
N TYR A 50 8.41 -13.66 7.79
CA TYR A 50 8.69 -12.67 6.75
C TYR A 50 8.49 -11.24 7.30
N PRO A 51 9.45 -10.76 8.12
CA PRO A 51 9.31 -9.52 8.87
C PRO A 51 9.26 -8.28 7.98
N GLU A 52 9.78 -8.34 6.76
CA GLU A 52 9.82 -7.19 5.86
C GLU A 52 9.65 -7.59 4.40
N LEU A 53 8.76 -6.87 3.72
CA LEU A 53 8.47 -6.90 2.31
C LEU A 53 8.68 -5.49 1.76
N ARG A 54 9.49 -5.38 0.70
CA ARG A 54 9.78 -4.12 0.01
C ARG A 54 9.46 -4.25 -1.47
N VAL A 55 8.74 -3.27 -2.01
CA VAL A 55 8.67 -3.08 -3.46
C VAL A 55 9.54 -1.88 -3.81
N MET A 56 10.55 -2.12 -4.63
CA MET A 56 11.47 -1.12 -5.14
C MET A 56 11.08 -0.77 -6.58
N ALA A 57 10.97 0.52 -6.87
CA ALA A 57 10.83 1.05 -8.22
C ALA A 57 11.95 2.07 -8.44
N ASN A 58 12.80 1.78 -9.43
CA ASN A 58 14.10 2.43 -9.62
C ASN A 58 14.92 2.36 -8.31
N THR A 59 15.21 3.51 -7.70
CA THR A 59 15.93 3.61 -6.42
C THR A 59 15.00 3.86 -5.23
N GLU A 60 13.69 3.95 -5.44
CA GLU A 60 12.70 4.31 -4.42
C GLU A 60 11.98 3.07 -3.87
N THR A 61 11.86 2.99 -2.54
CA THR A 61 10.99 2.03 -1.88
C THR A 61 9.56 2.57 -1.84
N ILE A 62 8.69 2.03 -2.70
CA ILE A 62 7.29 2.46 -2.80
C ILE A 62 6.38 1.72 -1.81
N ARG A 63 6.81 0.57 -1.29
CA ARG A 63 6.07 -0.17 -0.26
C ARG A 63 7.05 -0.81 0.69
N ARG A 64 6.84 -0.63 2.00
CA ARG A 64 7.59 -1.31 3.07
C ARG A 64 6.67 -1.71 4.21
N VAL A 65 6.38 -2.99 4.34
CA VAL A 65 5.47 -3.58 5.36
C VAL A 65 5.91 -5.01 5.68
N SER A 66 5.47 -5.60 6.79
CA SER A 66 5.62 -7.05 7.01
C SER A 66 4.53 -7.85 6.27
N PHE A 67 4.70 -9.17 6.17
CA PHE A 67 3.65 -10.05 5.65
C PHE A 67 2.36 -9.97 6.46
N ALA A 68 2.47 -9.93 7.80
CA ALA A 68 1.32 -9.77 8.69
C ALA A 68 0.59 -8.42 8.49
N GLU A 69 1.34 -7.34 8.23
CA GLU A 69 0.76 -6.03 7.94
C GLU A 69 0.09 -5.99 6.56
N GLN A 70 0.69 -6.64 5.55
CA GLN A 70 0.07 -6.77 4.23
C GLN A 70 -1.22 -7.61 4.30
N ASP A 71 -1.21 -8.70 5.05
CA ASP A 71 -2.38 -9.53 5.25
C ASP A 71 -3.49 -8.77 5.99
N MET A 72 -3.14 -8.00 7.03
CA MET A 72 -4.08 -7.10 7.71
C MET A 72 -4.73 -6.10 6.74
N MET A 73 -3.95 -5.48 5.85
CA MET A 73 -4.49 -4.57 4.83
C MET A 73 -5.40 -5.30 3.84
N ASN A 74 -5.04 -6.52 3.42
CA ASN A 74 -5.86 -7.34 2.52
C ASN A 74 -7.21 -7.71 3.15
N GLN A 75 -7.19 -8.21 4.39
CA GLN A 75 -8.40 -8.54 5.13
C GLN A 75 -9.28 -7.30 5.35
N THR A 76 -8.66 -6.13 5.53
CA THR A 76 -9.39 -4.86 5.59
C THR A 76 -10.11 -4.53 4.29
N ASP A 77 -9.50 -4.86 3.15
CA ASP A 77 -10.08 -4.71 1.83
C ASP A 77 -11.07 -5.85 1.47
N GLY A 78 -11.41 -6.72 2.43
CA GLY A 78 -12.37 -7.82 2.25
C GLY A 78 -11.81 -9.08 1.60
N LEU A 79 -10.49 -9.16 1.42
CA LEU A 79 -9.83 -10.36 0.90
C LEU A 79 -9.68 -11.43 1.97
N ALA A 80 -9.51 -12.68 1.54
CA ALA A 80 -9.27 -13.80 2.44
C ALA A 80 -7.93 -13.63 3.18
N ALA A 81 -7.91 -14.06 4.45
CA ALA A 81 -6.69 -14.14 5.24
C ALA A 81 -5.67 -15.08 4.58
N ALA A 82 -4.39 -14.72 4.69
CA ALA A 82 -3.31 -15.47 4.10
C ALA A 82 -3.20 -16.88 4.71
N SER A 83 -3.21 -17.89 3.84
CA SER A 83 -3.09 -19.30 4.20
C SER A 83 -2.09 -19.98 3.27
N GLY A 84 -0.81 -19.64 3.42
CA GLY A 84 0.27 -20.03 2.51
C GLY A 84 0.30 -19.23 1.21
N PHE A 85 -0.64 -18.30 1.02
CA PHE A 85 -0.71 -17.37 -0.10
C PHE A 85 -0.99 -15.96 0.44
N LEU A 86 -0.17 -14.99 0.05
CA LEU A 86 -0.33 -13.57 0.38
C LEU A 86 -0.53 -12.78 -0.92
N PHE A 87 -1.56 -11.96 -0.98
CA PHE A 87 -1.78 -11.05 -2.10
C PHE A 87 -1.15 -9.68 -1.86
N ILE A 88 -0.56 -9.09 -2.89
CA ILE A 88 0.03 -7.75 -2.87
C ILE A 88 -0.63 -6.95 -4.00
N PRO A 89 -1.68 -6.15 -3.72
CA PRO A 89 -2.34 -5.36 -4.74
C PRO A 89 -1.53 -4.11 -5.10
N PHE A 90 -1.39 -3.83 -6.40
CA PHE A 90 -0.98 -2.51 -6.90
C PHE A 90 -2.20 -1.68 -7.29
N ASP A 91 -3.24 -2.32 -7.82
CA ASP A 91 -4.55 -1.72 -8.03
C ASP A 91 -5.14 -1.19 -6.71
N SER A 92 -5.90 -0.11 -6.81
CA SER A 92 -6.66 0.45 -5.70
C SER A 92 -7.96 -0.32 -5.56
N LEU A 93 -7.89 -1.49 -4.92
CA LEU A 93 -9.03 -2.38 -4.76
C LEU A 93 -10.25 -1.69 -4.14
N GLY A 94 -11.43 -2.17 -4.54
CA GLY A 94 -12.71 -1.74 -3.97
C GLY A 94 -13.19 -0.39 -4.48
N MET A 95 -12.71 0.05 -5.65
CA MET A 95 -13.28 1.20 -6.37
C MET A 95 -14.44 0.76 -7.26
N ARG A 96 -15.42 1.64 -7.48
CA ARG A 96 -16.63 1.33 -8.25
C ARG A 96 -16.40 1.24 -9.76
N VAL A 97 -15.40 1.98 -10.25
CA VAL A 97 -15.06 2.07 -11.67
C VAL A 97 -13.68 1.50 -11.89
N ARG A 98 -13.52 0.78 -13.00
CA ARG A 98 -12.28 0.08 -13.35
C ARG A 98 -11.11 1.05 -13.49
N GLU A 99 -11.36 2.23 -14.06
CA GLU A 99 -10.35 3.26 -14.25
C GLU A 99 -9.78 3.74 -12.92
N GLY A 100 -10.63 3.85 -11.88
CA GLY A 100 -10.21 4.26 -10.54
C GLY A 100 -9.47 3.15 -9.79
N GLU A 101 -9.82 1.89 -10.04
CA GLU A 101 -9.11 0.74 -9.48
C GLU A 101 -7.72 0.59 -10.11
N GLU A 102 -7.65 0.64 -11.44
CA GLU A 102 -6.41 0.47 -12.18
C GLU A 102 -5.54 1.73 -12.19
N GLU A 103 -6.02 2.90 -11.75
CA GLU A 103 -5.25 4.17 -11.75
C GLU A 103 -3.86 3.99 -11.11
N THR A 104 -3.74 3.10 -10.13
CA THR A 104 -2.51 2.86 -9.36
C THR A 104 -1.74 1.60 -9.73
N ALA A 105 -2.17 0.88 -10.79
CA ALA A 105 -1.45 -0.28 -11.28
C ALA A 105 -0.01 0.11 -11.67
N LEU A 106 0.96 -0.69 -11.26
CA LEU A 106 2.37 -0.34 -11.38
C LEU A 106 2.86 -0.54 -12.82
N ASN A 107 3.10 0.56 -13.54
CA ASN A 107 3.55 0.52 -14.93
C ASN A 107 5.09 0.41 -15.01
N VAL A 108 5.61 -0.78 -15.34
CA VAL A 108 7.05 -1.05 -15.39
C VAL A 108 7.54 -0.95 -16.83
N GLY A 109 8.44 -0.01 -17.09
CA GLY A 109 8.98 0.28 -18.42
C GLY A 109 7.98 1.01 -19.31
N ARG A 110 8.00 0.66 -20.59
CA ARG A 110 7.20 1.31 -21.64
C ARG A 110 6.55 0.27 -22.56
N PRO A 111 5.43 0.60 -23.22
CA PRO A 111 4.82 -0.28 -24.21
C PRO A 111 5.79 -0.63 -25.34
N ALA A 112 5.69 -1.86 -25.86
CA ALA A 112 6.44 -2.26 -27.03
C ALA A 112 6.14 -1.33 -28.23
N GLY A 113 7.19 -0.88 -28.93
CA GLY A 113 7.06 0.01 -30.09
C GLY A 113 7.20 1.51 -29.78
N ILE A 114 7.32 1.91 -28.51
CA ILE A 114 7.67 3.28 -28.13
C ILE A 114 9.16 3.37 -27.84
N ALA A 115 9.93 4.06 -28.69
CA ALA A 115 11.37 4.20 -28.53
C ALA A 115 11.77 5.30 -27.52
N GLU A 116 10.93 6.31 -27.34
CA GLU A 116 11.21 7.45 -26.47
C GLU A 116 10.97 7.09 -24.99
N MET A 117 11.88 7.56 -24.12
CA MET A 117 11.72 7.42 -22.67
C MET A 117 10.48 8.17 -22.21
N GLN A 118 9.74 7.56 -21.29
CA GLN A 118 8.54 8.17 -20.73
C GLN A 118 8.87 8.99 -19.47
N PRO A 119 8.08 10.03 -19.14
CA PRO A 119 8.26 10.77 -17.89
C PRO A 119 8.20 9.86 -16.67
N ASN A 120 9.20 9.93 -15.78
CA ASN A 120 9.30 9.12 -14.56
C ASN A 120 9.13 7.61 -14.81
N GLU A 121 9.63 7.10 -15.95
CA GLU A 121 9.59 5.68 -16.29
C GLU A 121 10.22 4.80 -15.20
N ILE A 122 9.57 3.69 -14.87
CA ILE A 122 10.16 2.65 -14.03
C ILE A 122 11.05 1.78 -14.90
N THR A 123 12.35 2.03 -14.90
CA THR A 123 13.31 1.23 -15.67
C THR A 123 13.63 -0.10 -14.99
N SER A 124 13.52 -0.15 -13.66
CA SER A 124 13.73 -1.36 -12.87
C SER A 124 12.75 -1.45 -11.72
N ALA A 125 12.09 -2.58 -11.54
CA ALA A 125 11.31 -2.86 -10.35
C ALA A 125 11.62 -4.25 -9.81
N GLU A 126 11.60 -4.35 -8.49
CA GLU A 126 11.84 -5.61 -7.79
C GLU A 126 11.03 -5.69 -6.50
N LEU A 127 10.65 -6.92 -6.16
CA LEU A 127 10.13 -7.28 -4.85
C LEU A 127 11.26 -7.92 -4.06
N GLN A 128 11.52 -7.37 -2.88
CA GLN A 128 12.45 -7.93 -1.90
C GLN A 128 11.67 -8.42 -0.70
N ILE A 129 11.99 -9.62 -0.21
CA ILE A 129 11.36 -10.20 0.98
C ILE A 129 12.46 -10.67 1.91
N ASP A 130 12.51 -10.10 3.12
CA ASP A 130 13.40 -10.58 4.18
C ASP A 130 12.79 -11.80 4.85
N ILE A 131 13.64 -12.77 5.15
CA ILE A 131 13.28 -14.04 5.79
C ILE A 131 13.94 -14.06 7.16
N ALA A 132 13.18 -14.41 8.19
CA ALA A 132 13.69 -14.53 9.56
C ALA A 132 14.89 -15.48 9.66
N GLU A 133 15.78 -15.22 10.62
CA GLU A 133 16.97 -16.07 10.85
C GLU A 133 16.61 -17.50 11.29
N SER A 134 15.46 -17.68 11.92
CA SER A 134 14.97 -18.97 12.41
C SER A 134 13.49 -19.15 12.01
N PRO A 135 13.23 -19.39 10.72
CA PRO A 135 11.87 -19.52 10.23
C PRO A 135 11.27 -20.84 10.71
N THR A 136 9.95 -20.87 10.91
CA THR A 136 9.24 -22.07 11.41
C THR A 136 9.31 -23.28 10.46
N ALA A 137 9.58 -23.03 9.18
CA ALA A 137 9.75 -24.05 8.15
C ALA A 137 10.87 -23.65 7.18
N THR A 138 11.37 -24.61 6.39
CA THR A 138 12.30 -24.32 5.29
C THR A 138 11.68 -23.27 4.35
N PRO A 139 12.31 -22.10 4.15
CA PRO A 139 11.75 -21.04 3.32
C PRO A 139 11.56 -21.49 1.88
N SER A 140 10.38 -21.21 1.34
CA SER A 140 10.01 -21.46 -0.05
C SER A 140 9.10 -20.34 -0.49
N LEU A 141 9.45 -19.67 -1.59
CA LEU A 141 8.72 -18.53 -2.13
C LEU A 141 8.49 -18.72 -3.63
N GLU A 142 7.23 -18.66 -4.06
CA GLU A 142 6.85 -18.64 -5.47
C GLU A 142 5.89 -17.47 -5.71
N ILE A 143 6.04 -16.76 -6.83
CA ILE A 143 5.26 -15.55 -7.09
C ILE A 143 4.64 -15.60 -8.47
N TRP A 144 3.34 -15.31 -8.52
CA TRP A 144 2.60 -15.06 -9.75
C TRP A 144 2.17 -13.61 -9.78
N ALA A 145 2.20 -13.01 -10.96
CA ALA A 145 1.82 -11.64 -11.20
C ALA A 145 0.66 -11.59 -12.19
N THR A 146 -0.38 -10.83 -11.83
CA THR A 146 -1.43 -10.42 -12.76
C THR A 146 -0.95 -9.18 -13.49
N VAL A 147 -0.77 -9.29 -14.81
CA VAL A 147 -0.18 -8.23 -15.65
C VAL A 147 -1.03 -7.91 -16.86
N SER A 148 -0.96 -6.67 -17.33
CA SER A 148 -1.41 -6.25 -18.66
C SER A 148 -0.27 -5.57 -19.42
N ASN A 149 -0.51 -5.17 -20.66
CA ASN A 149 0.49 -4.39 -21.40
C ASN A 149 0.71 -3.04 -20.73
N ALA A 150 1.97 -2.58 -20.71
CA ALA A 150 2.28 -1.23 -20.25
C ALA A 150 1.47 -0.18 -21.01
N LEU A 151 1.15 0.93 -20.34
CA LEU A 151 0.48 2.09 -20.94
C LEU A 151 1.49 3.20 -21.26
N PRO A 152 1.25 4.01 -22.30
CA PRO A 152 2.03 5.24 -22.53
C PRO A 152 1.78 6.25 -21.39
N GLY A 153 2.73 7.15 -21.14
CA GLY A 153 2.61 8.18 -20.10
C GLY A 153 3.42 7.95 -18.82
N GLY A 154 4.28 6.92 -18.79
CA GLY A 154 5.22 6.67 -17.70
C GLY A 154 4.62 5.93 -16.51
N ALA A 155 5.17 6.12 -15.31
CA ALA A 155 4.75 5.37 -14.12
C ALA A 155 3.31 5.67 -13.66
N GLY A 156 2.75 6.83 -14.02
CA GLY A 156 1.44 7.27 -13.55
C GLY A 156 1.41 7.55 -12.05
N LEU A 157 0.26 7.26 -11.41
CA LEU A 157 0.12 7.31 -9.96
C LEU A 157 0.60 6.00 -9.35
N VAL A 158 1.49 6.09 -8.37
CA VAL A 158 2.04 4.96 -7.63
C VAL A 158 1.55 5.03 -6.19
N ARG A 159 1.23 3.86 -5.62
CA ARG A 159 0.92 3.71 -4.21
C ARG A 159 2.21 3.66 -3.39
N HIS A 160 2.39 4.66 -2.55
CA HIS A 160 3.48 4.78 -1.61
C HIS A 160 2.99 4.39 -0.21
N ILE A 161 3.32 3.17 0.23
CA ILE A 161 2.98 2.68 1.56
C ILE A 161 4.16 2.90 2.51
N VAL A 162 3.98 3.83 3.44
CA VAL A 162 5.02 4.28 4.37
C VAL A 162 4.61 3.94 5.79
N LYS A 163 5.48 3.21 6.48
CA LYS A 163 5.36 2.88 7.89
C LYS A 163 6.20 3.84 8.73
N THR A 164 5.58 4.42 9.74
CA THR A 164 6.21 5.24 10.78
C THR A 164 5.76 4.75 12.14
N ASN A 165 6.41 5.18 13.22
CA ASN A 165 6.07 4.75 14.56
C ASN A 165 6.02 5.94 15.51
N ARG A 166 5.05 5.93 16.43
CA ARG A 166 4.89 6.99 17.41
C ARG A 166 4.53 6.40 18.78
N PRO A 167 5.17 6.86 19.87
CA PRO A 167 4.73 6.53 21.22
C PRO A 167 3.62 7.51 21.66
N VAL A 168 2.54 6.97 22.21
CA VAL A 168 1.48 7.72 22.90
C VAL A 168 1.62 7.43 24.40
N GLN A 169 1.78 8.49 25.20
CA GLN A 169 2.14 8.35 26.62
C GLN A 169 0.94 8.16 27.56
N GLY A 170 -0.28 8.39 27.08
CA GLY A 170 -1.50 8.28 27.88
C GLY A 170 -2.74 8.75 27.12
N ALA A 171 -3.87 8.78 27.82
CA ALA A 171 -5.12 9.30 27.31
C ALA A 171 -5.06 10.82 27.03
N GLY A 172 -5.85 11.29 26.08
CA GLY A 172 -5.94 12.71 25.69
C GLY A 172 -5.80 12.95 24.19
N GLU A 173 -5.67 14.21 23.80
CA GLU A 173 -5.44 14.56 22.39
C GLU A 173 -4.00 14.24 21.99
N PHE A 174 -3.85 13.52 20.88
CA PHE A 174 -2.56 13.21 20.27
C PHE A 174 -2.54 13.69 18.82
N ASP A 175 -1.63 14.61 18.53
CA ASP A 175 -1.48 15.22 17.20
C ASP A 175 -0.33 14.58 16.43
N VAL A 176 -0.66 14.04 15.26
CA VAL A 176 0.29 13.53 14.27
C VAL A 176 0.47 14.59 13.18
N GLN A 177 1.55 15.38 13.28
CA GLN A 177 1.84 16.52 12.39
C GLN A 177 3.07 16.29 11.50
N ASP A 178 3.89 15.30 11.82
CA ASP A 178 5.19 15.02 11.21
C ASP A 178 5.11 14.03 10.02
N LEU A 179 3.90 13.75 9.53
CA LEU A 179 3.74 12.97 8.31
C LEU A 179 4.29 13.79 7.13
N SER A 180 5.29 13.25 6.44
CA SER A 180 5.87 13.94 5.28
C SER A 180 4.87 13.93 4.11
N HIS A 181 4.13 15.02 3.98
CA HIS A 181 3.07 15.28 2.99
C HIS A 181 3.52 16.28 1.91
N GLY A 182 2.67 16.54 0.91
CA GLY A 182 2.83 17.63 -0.07
C GLY A 182 3.96 17.47 -1.09
N LYS A 183 4.61 16.31 -1.14
CA LYS A 183 5.66 15.98 -2.12
C LYS A 183 5.05 15.29 -3.36
N PRO A 184 5.72 15.30 -4.53
CA PRO A 184 5.20 14.61 -5.72
C PRO A 184 4.85 13.13 -5.49
N ASN A 185 5.65 12.42 -4.70
CA ASN A 185 5.42 11.02 -4.31
C ASN A 185 4.45 10.83 -3.14
N ARG A 186 3.97 11.93 -2.53
CA ARG A 186 3.05 11.94 -1.39
C ARG A 186 2.04 13.06 -1.54
N ALA A 187 1.45 13.13 -2.73
CA ALA A 187 0.56 14.21 -3.14
C ALA A 187 -0.83 14.06 -2.52
N TRP A 188 -1.36 12.84 -2.53
CA TRP A 188 -2.67 12.53 -1.97
C TRP A 188 -2.59 11.46 -0.89
N LEU A 189 -3.27 11.69 0.23
CA LEU A 189 -3.48 10.65 1.23
C LEU A 189 -4.76 9.89 0.90
N ARG A 190 -4.67 8.57 0.73
CA ARG A 190 -5.84 7.71 0.55
C ARG A 190 -6.35 7.20 1.90
N ARG A 191 -5.47 6.54 2.66
CA ARG A 191 -5.82 5.90 3.93
C ARG A 191 -4.67 5.83 4.93
N VAL A 192 -5.02 5.70 6.21
CA VAL A 192 -4.08 5.57 7.32
C VAL A 192 -4.54 4.48 8.28
N PHE A 193 -3.62 3.61 8.67
CA PHE A 193 -3.82 2.59 9.69
C PHE A 193 -3.01 2.93 10.93
N PHE A 194 -3.67 2.94 12.08
CA PHE A 194 -3.07 3.09 13.40
C PHE A 194 -3.13 1.75 14.12
N LYS A 195 -2.00 1.24 14.61
CA LYS A 195 -1.95 0.00 15.39
C LYS A 195 -2.35 0.24 16.85
N SER A 196 -3.61 0.61 17.06
CA SER A 196 -4.25 0.70 18.37
C SER A 196 -5.77 0.70 18.19
N GLU A 197 -6.48 0.30 19.24
CA GLU A 197 -7.94 0.41 19.35
C GLU A 197 -8.38 1.51 20.33
N ASP A 198 -7.42 2.09 21.05
CA ASP A 198 -7.60 3.01 22.18
C ASP A 198 -7.80 4.45 21.69
N MET A 199 -8.70 4.60 20.71
CA MET A 199 -9.07 5.87 20.10
C MET A 199 -10.58 6.03 20.13
N ASN A 200 -11.07 7.15 20.65
CA ASN A 200 -12.49 7.48 20.63
C ASN A 200 -12.85 8.46 19.49
N GLN A 201 -11.92 9.32 19.09
CA GLN A 201 -12.12 10.40 18.13
C GLN A 201 -11.00 10.43 17.08
N LEU A 202 -11.39 10.66 15.83
CA LEU A 202 -10.54 10.65 14.65
C LEU A 202 -10.78 11.93 13.86
N GLU A 203 -9.77 12.78 13.75
CA GLU A 203 -9.88 14.04 13.02
C GLU A 203 -8.72 14.24 12.05
N ILE A 204 -9.01 14.86 10.90
CA ILE A 204 -7.98 15.31 9.96
C ILE A 204 -8.18 16.80 9.72
N TYR A 205 -7.08 17.55 9.86
CA TYR A 205 -7.02 18.96 9.54
C TYR A 205 -6.12 19.20 8.32
N ARG A 206 -6.54 20.18 7.52
CA ARG A 206 -5.77 20.74 6.43
C ARG A 206 -5.89 22.25 6.50
N GLU A 207 -4.77 22.96 6.61
CA GLU A 207 -4.74 24.43 6.79
C GLU A 207 -5.60 24.88 7.99
N ASN A 208 -5.48 24.19 9.12
CA ASN A 208 -6.32 24.37 10.32
C ASN A 208 -7.84 24.15 10.13
N VAL A 209 -8.30 23.72 8.95
CA VAL A 209 -9.71 23.35 8.70
C VAL A 209 -9.90 21.86 8.92
N LYS A 210 -10.89 21.49 9.75
CA LYS A 210 -11.27 20.10 9.96
C LYS A 210 -12.01 19.56 8.72
N ILE A 211 -11.43 18.57 8.05
CA ILE A 211 -11.97 17.97 6.80
C ILE A 211 -12.50 16.54 7.00
N PHE A 212 -12.26 15.97 8.18
CA PHE A 212 -12.75 14.67 8.61
C PHE A 212 -12.91 14.71 10.13
N GLU A 213 -14.04 14.21 10.61
CA GLU A 213 -14.34 14.07 12.03
C GLU A 213 -15.28 12.89 12.23
N ARG A 214 -14.84 11.89 12.99
CA ARG A 214 -15.68 10.77 13.39
C ARG A 214 -15.27 10.26 14.74
N THR A 215 -16.22 9.68 15.47
CA THR A 215 -15.86 8.74 16.54
C THR A 215 -15.41 7.41 15.94
N ARG A 216 -14.64 6.60 16.67
CA ARG A 216 -14.23 5.26 16.20
C ARG A 216 -15.44 4.40 15.84
N ALA A 217 -16.51 4.45 16.65
CA ALA A 217 -17.74 3.70 16.38
C ALA A 217 -18.41 4.11 15.06
N VAL A 218 -18.57 5.42 14.80
CA VAL A 218 -19.14 5.92 13.54
C VAL A 218 -18.24 5.54 12.35
N ASN A 219 -16.93 5.62 12.53
CA ASN A 219 -15.97 5.24 11.51
C ASN A 219 -16.07 3.75 11.16
N THR A 220 -16.15 2.86 12.15
CA THR A 220 -16.31 1.40 11.93
C THR A 220 -17.59 1.10 11.14
N ILE A 221 -18.70 1.76 11.45
CA ILE A 221 -19.96 1.57 10.70
C ILE A 221 -19.80 2.01 9.24
N ASN A 222 -19.20 3.18 9.00
CA ASN A 222 -19.02 3.70 7.64
C ASN A 222 -18.07 2.84 6.80
N LEU A 223 -16.97 2.36 7.40
CA LEU A 223 -16.06 1.41 6.76
C LEU A 223 -16.81 0.11 6.38
N SER A 224 -17.62 -0.42 7.29
CA SER A 224 -18.43 -1.63 7.03
C SER A 224 -19.41 -1.43 5.88
N ASN A 225 -20.10 -0.28 5.82
CA ASN A 225 -20.97 0.08 4.70
C ASN A 225 -20.21 0.19 3.36
N GLY A 226 -18.93 0.56 3.42
CA GLY A 226 -17.99 0.57 2.30
C GLY A 226 -17.38 -0.79 1.95
N MET A 227 -17.87 -1.87 2.55
CA MET A 227 -17.30 -3.22 2.43
C MET A 227 -15.82 -3.28 2.84
N ARG A 228 -15.45 -2.54 3.89
CA ARG A 228 -14.14 -2.61 4.55
C ARG A 228 -14.29 -3.24 5.93
N ASN A 229 -13.37 -4.13 6.28
CA ASN A 229 -13.39 -4.86 7.53
C ASN A 229 -12.28 -4.36 8.46
N GLN A 230 -12.59 -3.45 9.39
CA GLN A 230 -11.59 -2.98 10.36
C GLN A 230 -11.02 -4.15 11.17
N GLN A 231 -9.70 -4.35 11.10
CA GLN A 231 -9.01 -5.45 11.75
C GLN A 231 -8.77 -5.15 13.23
N SER A 232 -8.83 -6.19 14.08
CA SER A 232 -8.53 -6.04 15.50
C SER A 232 -7.07 -5.63 15.73
N GLY A 233 -6.84 -4.78 16.73
CA GLY A 233 -5.58 -4.12 17.01
C GLY A 233 -5.30 -2.91 16.12
N TRP A 234 -6.22 -2.58 15.19
CA TRP A 234 -6.05 -1.49 14.24
C TRP A 234 -7.27 -0.57 14.19
N THR A 235 -6.99 0.69 13.86
CA THR A 235 -8.00 1.70 13.52
C THR A 235 -7.63 2.29 12.17
N LEU A 236 -8.58 2.25 11.24
CA LEU A 236 -8.40 2.71 9.86
C LEU A 236 -9.12 4.03 9.65
N ILE A 237 -8.48 4.98 8.98
CA ILE A 237 -9.17 6.09 8.32
C ILE A 237 -9.01 5.92 6.81
N ASP A 238 -10.11 5.73 6.09
CA ASP A 238 -10.12 5.64 4.62
C ASP A 238 -11.16 6.61 4.05
N LYS A 239 -10.73 7.55 3.22
CA LYS A 239 -11.65 8.49 2.56
C LYS A 239 -12.28 7.94 1.29
N CYS A 240 -11.73 6.86 0.75
CA CYS A 240 -12.26 6.15 -0.43
C CYS A 240 -13.05 4.89 -0.03
N GLU A 241 -13.55 4.83 1.21
CA GLU A 241 -14.36 3.72 1.74
C GLU A 241 -15.64 3.48 0.92
N ASP A 242 -16.20 4.52 0.30
CA ASP A 242 -17.38 4.44 -0.55
C ASP A 242 -17.11 3.94 -1.98
N GLY A 243 -15.84 3.70 -2.31
CA GLY A 243 -15.37 3.25 -3.62
C GLY A 243 -15.15 4.36 -4.64
N TYR A 244 -15.12 5.63 -4.23
CA TYR A 244 -14.76 6.75 -5.10
C TYR A 244 -13.28 7.12 -4.96
N ALA A 245 -12.50 6.86 -6.02
CA ALA A 245 -11.06 7.18 -6.07
C ALA A 245 -10.76 8.70 -5.99
N GLY A 246 -11.76 9.55 -6.21
CA GLY A 246 -11.66 11.01 -6.10
C GLY A 246 -11.69 11.52 -4.65
N SER A 247 -12.15 10.73 -3.69
CA SER A 247 -12.34 11.16 -2.29
C SER A 247 -11.02 11.29 -1.50
N LYS A 248 -9.88 10.93 -2.12
CA LYS A 248 -8.53 11.08 -1.57
C LYS A 248 -8.23 12.52 -1.12
N ILE A 249 -7.45 12.67 -0.07
CA ILE A 249 -7.12 13.98 0.51
C ILE A 249 -5.92 14.57 -0.23
N ASN A 250 -6.12 15.68 -0.94
CA ASN A 250 -5.03 16.42 -1.56
C ASN A 250 -4.21 17.19 -0.52
N THR A 251 -2.89 16.96 -0.53
CA THR A 251 -1.90 17.61 0.33
C THR A 251 -0.87 18.45 -0.45
N ILE A 252 -0.97 18.52 -1.78
CA ILE A 252 -0.08 19.37 -2.60
C ILE A 252 -0.27 20.84 -2.21
N GLY A 253 0.84 21.53 -1.94
CA GLY A 253 0.83 22.95 -1.60
C GLY A 253 0.23 23.29 -0.24
N VAL A 254 -0.05 22.26 0.58
CA VAL A 254 -0.51 22.42 1.96
C VAL A 254 0.69 22.67 2.87
N ALA A 255 0.59 23.70 3.72
CA ALA A 255 1.58 24.06 4.72
C ALA A 255 1.33 23.36 6.08
N ASP A 256 0.06 23.13 6.43
CA ASP A 256 -0.34 22.42 7.66
C ASP A 256 -1.25 21.24 7.36
N PHE A 257 -0.76 20.04 7.66
CA PHE A 257 -1.52 18.80 7.61
C PHE A 257 -1.30 18.02 8.91
N ARG A 258 -2.39 17.78 9.64
CA ARG A 258 -2.34 17.02 10.91
C ARG A 258 -3.50 16.07 11.06
N ILE A 259 -3.24 14.95 11.72
CA ILE A 259 -4.25 13.99 12.16
C ILE A 259 -4.30 14.07 13.69
N ARG A 260 -5.47 14.40 14.24
CA ARG A 260 -5.69 14.46 15.69
C ARG A 260 -6.48 13.25 16.14
N LEU A 261 -5.97 12.56 17.16
CA LEU A 261 -6.56 11.36 17.73
C LEU A 261 -6.96 11.64 19.17
N GLY A 262 -8.19 11.30 19.54
CA GLY A 262 -8.61 11.26 20.94
C GLY A 262 -8.25 9.89 21.52
N MET A 263 -7.11 9.81 22.21
CA MET A 263 -6.59 8.57 22.80
C MET A 263 -7.29 8.28 24.14
N THR A 264 -7.66 7.02 24.38
CA THR A 264 -8.26 6.57 25.64
C THR A 264 -7.27 5.94 26.60
N ASP A 265 -6.11 5.50 26.10
CA ASP A 265 -5.01 4.95 26.90
C ASP A 265 -3.66 5.17 26.20
N ALA A 266 -2.56 4.83 26.89
CA ALA A 266 -1.22 4.85 26.32
C ALA A 266 -1.02 3.76 25.26
N ALA A 267 -0.25 4.10 24.23
CA ALA A 267 0.21 3.16 23.22
C ALA A 267 1.73 3.35 23.03
N SER A 268 2.52 2.57 23.77
CA SER A 268 3.99 2.72 23.83
C SER A 268 4.67 2.58 22.46
N ASN A 269 4.06 1.83 21.55
CA ASN A 269 4.54 1.61 20.20
C ASN A 269 3.34 1.53 19.24
N MET A 270 2.93 2.68 18.68
CA MET A 270 1.86 2.75 17.70
C MET A 270 2.43 2.90 16.28
N PRO A 271 2.64 1.79 15.54
CA PRO A 271 2.85 1.83 14.11
C PRO A 271 1.72 2.57 13.40
N VAL A 272 2.11 3.49 12.53
CA VAL A 272 1.23 4.23 11.63
C VAL A 272 1.62 3.90 10.21
N ILE A 273 0.75 3.21 9.50
CA ILE A 273 0.92 2.88 8.08
C ILE A 273 0.08 3.84 7.28
N THR A 274 0.73 4.62 6.41
CA THR A 274 0.07 5.59 5.54
C THR A 274 0.16 5.14 4.10
N GLU A 275 -0.95 5.21 3.38
CA GLU A 275 -0.99 4.99 1.93
C GLU A 275 -1.17 6.31 1.21
N TRP A 276 -0.09 6.73 0.55
CA TRP A 276 -0.05 7.91 -0.29
C TRP A 276 -0.14 7.53 -1.76
N LEU A 277 -0.71 8.43 -2.56
CA LEU A 277 -0.69 8.37 -4.01
C LEU A 277 0.15 9.54 -4.53
N GLY A 278 0.98 9.27 -5.53
CA GLY A 278 1.86 10.28 -6.12
C GLY A 278 2.67 9.71 -7.27
N THR A 279 3.42 10.56 -7.95
CA THR A 279 4.38 10.10 -8.96
C THR A 279 5.58 9.44 -8.28
N LEU A 280 6.44 8.76 -9.03
CA LEU A 280 7.77 8.45 -8.50
C LEU A 280 8.56 9.73 -8.28
N LYS A 281 9.47 9.68 -7.32
CA LYS A 281 10.44 10.75 -7.11
C LYS A 281 11.35 10.81 -8.36
N ALA A 282 11.32 11.92 -9.08
CA ALA A 282 12.32 12.26 -10.09
C ALA A 282 13.69 12.49 -9.43
#